data_AF-A0A2G9YMR7-F1
#
_entry.id   AF-A0A2G9YMR7-F1
#
_cell.length_a   1.000
_cell.length_b   1.000
_cell.length_c   1.000
_cell.angle_alpha   90.00
_cell.angle_beta   90.00
_cell.angle_gamma   90.00
#
_symmetry.space_group_name_H-M   'P 1'
#
loop_
_entity.id
_entity.type
_entity.pdbx_description
1 polymer ?
#
loop_
_entity_poly.entity_id
_entity_poly.type
_entity_poly.pdbx_seq_one_letter_code
_entity_poly.pdbx_strand_id
1 'polypeptide(L)'
;MRKKFNLKNIKLTKVKGIFKWLYPGIGIKRWIGLSAFGIILVILGAISLRTEEYWFVQILDAIVVGSGIIILILGIKRMVHSFIMAVIPSSKGAELVDILYQKKQLSIGPKIVAVGGGHGLSAVLHGLKEYTNNINAIVTVADSGGSTGRLREQFDIPAPGDIRNCLVALADAEPLMQELFQFRFKKDSELSGHSFGNLFITAMTQITGDFETAIKESSKVLAIRGSVIPSTVDKVNLVAEYRDGSFMEGEAKIPEQKLFIKRVSLKPSYPIPTEEAIKAIREAQVIVLGPGSLYTSIIPNLLIKEITDTILASGAIKIYVCNVMTQSGETDGYSASDHIKALIHHSHPRILDYCILNTGEIPNDILKRYTQEDSYPVVDDTKKIEDMGYRVIEEDVVVTDDVVRHDPLKLAKIILGLIEEI
;
A
#
# COMPACT_ATOMS: atom_id res chain seq x y z
N MET A 1 -10.04 39.39 -13.50
CA MET A 1 -11.49 39.07 -13.54
C MET A 1 -11.89 38.30 -12.27
N ARG A 2 -12.61 38.94 -11.33
CA ARG A 2 -13.11 38.31 -10.09
C ARG A 2 -14.27 37.36 -10.39
N LYS A 3 -14.08 36.04 -10.29
CA LYS A 3 -15.19 35.07 -10.26
C LYS A 3 -15.86 35.12 -8.89
N LYS A 4 -17.08 35.67 -8.82
CA LYS A 4 -17.98 35.52 -7.66
C LYS A 4 -18.39 34.05 -7.54
N PHE A 5 -17.95 33.38 -6.47
CA PHE A 5 -18.45 32.07 -6.09
C PHE A 5 -19.93 32.18 -5.68
N ASN A 6 -20.80 31.55 -6.46
CA ASN A 6 -22.25 31.65 -6.33
C ASN A 6 -22.78 30.59 -5.33
N LEU A 7 -22.79 30.93 -4.03
CA LEU A 7 -23.26 30.09 -2.92
C LEU A 7 -24.74 29.65 -3.03
N LYS A 8 -25.56 30.26 -3.91
CA LYS A 8 -26.98 29.89 -4.10
C LYS A 8 -27.15 28.54 -4.81
N ASN A 9 -26.22 28.13 -5.68
CA ASN A 9 -26.38 26.89 -6.46
C ASN A 9 -26.11 25.61 -5.66
N ILE A 10 -25.40 25.68 -4.53
CA ILE A 10 -25.07 24.51 -3.71
C ILE A 10 -26.27 24.04 -2.86
N LYS A 11 -27.17 24.97 -2.46
CA LYS A 11 -28.38 24.61 -1.70
C LYS A 11 -29.45 23.96 -2.59
N LEU A 12 -29.61 24.42 -3.84
CA LEU A 12 -30.63 23.90 -4.77
C LEU A 12 -30.30 22.49 -5.31
N THR A 13 -29.02 22.14 -5.46
CA THR A 13 -28.60 20.79 -5.90
C THR A 13 -28.76 19.73 -4.81
N LYS A 14 -28.46 20.06 -3.53
CA LYS A 14 -28.70 19.15 -2.40
C LYS A 14 -30.18 18.81 -2.21
N VAL A 15 -31.08 19.79 -2.35
CA VAL A 15 -32.53 19.56 -2.23
C VAL A 15 -33.05 18.63 -3.33
N LYS A 16 -32.62 18.82 -4.58
CA LYS A 16 -32.99 17.90 -5.69
C LYS A 16 -32.51 16.47 -5.48
N GLY A 17 -31.39 16.26 -4.80
CA GLY A 17 -30.87 14.92 -4.47
C GLY A 17 -31.76 14.14 -3.50
N ILE A 18 -32.34 14.83 -2.50
CA ILE A 18 -33.25 14.21 -1.51
C ILE A 18 -34.55 13.73 -2.18
N PHE A 19 -35.09 14.49 -3.14
CA PHE A 19 -36.30 14.11 -3.87
C PHE A 19 -36.12 12.90 -4.79
N LYS A 20 -34.88 12.52 -5.16
CA LYS A 20 -34.63 11.30 -5.96
C LYS A 20 -34.99 10.02 -5.21
N TRP A 21 -34.93 10.03 -3.87
CA TRP A 21 -35.38 8.92 -3.02
C TRP A 21 -36.90 8.75 -3.03
N LEU A 22 -37.61 9.79 -3.47
CA LEU A 22 -39.04 9.77 -3.80
C LEU A 22 -39.25 9.52 -5.30
N TYR A 23 -38.40 8.76 -5.99
CA TYR A 23 -38.74 8.24 -7.32
C TYR A 23 -39.54 6.93 -7.25
N PRO A 24 -40.44 6.67 -8.22
CA PRO A 24 -41.11 5.38 -8.35
C PRO A 24 -40.07 4.26 -8.52
N GLY A 25 -40.26 3.12 -7.85
CA GLY A 25 -39.38 1.94 -7.96
C GLY A 25 -38.52 1.63 -6.71
N ILE A 26 -38.19 2.63 -5.89
CA ILE A 26 -37.33 2.45 -4.69
C ILE A 26 -38.12 1.89 -3.47
N GLY A 27 -39.45 1.93 -3.50
CA GLY A 27 -40.32 1.33 -2.46
C GLY A 27 -40.38 2.08 -1.12
N ILE A 28 -39.48 3.05 -0.86
CA ILE A 28 -39.36 3.77 0.43
C ILE A 28 -40.56 4.70 0.72
N LYS A 29 -41.22 5.26 -0.30
CA LYS A 29 -42.32 6.23 -0.15
C LYS A 29 -43.45 5.74 0.75
N ARG A 30 -43.84 4.47 0.60
CA ARG A 30 -44.96 3.87 1.32
C ARG A 30 -44.66 3.78 2.82
N TRP A 31 -43.39 3.54 3.18
CA TRP A 31 -42.95 3.45 4.57
C TRP A 31 -42.75 4.83 5.23
N ILE A 32 -42.33 5.85 4.47
CA ILE A 32 -42.34 7.24 4.93
C ILE A 32 -43.78 7.67 5.24
N GLY A 33 -44.72 7.37 4.33
CA GLY A 33 -46.14 7.64 4.55
C GLY A 33 -46.70 6.92 5.78
N LEU A 34 -46.35 5.65 5.97
CA LEU A 34 -46.76 4.87 7.14
C LEU A 34 -46.20 5.45 8.46
N SER A 35 -44.94 5.86 8.46
CA SER A 35 -44.30 6.48 9.64
C SER A 35 -44.94 7.83 9.97
N ALA A 36 -45.21 8.66 8.96
CA ALA A 36 -45.91 9.94 9.14
C ALA A 36 -47.35 9.73 9.68
N PHE A 37 -48.05 8.72 9.19
CA PHE A 37 -49.37 8.35 9.69
C PHE A 37 -49.34 7.90 11.15
N GLY A 38 -48.35 7.08 11.54
CA GLY A 38 -48.12 6.71 12.94
C GLY A 38 -47.89 7.92 13.85
N ILE A 39 -47.08 8.90 13.42
CA ILE A 39 -46.85 10.15 14.16
C ILE A 39 -48.15 10.94 14.34
N ILE A 40 -48.97 11.05 13.28
CA ILE A 40 -50.25 11.78 13.35
C ILE A 40 -51.20 11.13 14.37
N LEU A 41 -51.30 9.80 14.39
CA LEU A 41 -52.13 9.08 15.36
C LEU A 41 -51.64 9.29 16.80
N VAL A 42 -50.33 9.28 17.03
CA VAL A 42 -49.75 9.55 18.36
C VAL A 42 -50.07 10.98 18.80
N ILE A 43 -49.94 11.96 17.91
CA ILE A 43 -50.23 13.37 18.23
C ILE A 43 -51.73 13.57 18.53
N LEU A 44 -52.62 13.05 17.68
CA LEU A 44 -54.06 13.18 17.87
C LEU A 44 -54.54 12.48 19.14
N GLY A 45 -54.09 11.24 19.38
CA GLY A 45 -54.44 10.51 20.59
C GLY A 45 -53.89 11.17 21.86
N ALA A 46 -52.67 11.72 21.83
CA ALA A 46 -52.09 12.42 22.97
C ALA A 46 -52.78 13.77 23.28
N ILE A 47 -53.26 14.49 22.27
CA ILE A 47 -54.05 15.72 22.46
C ILE A 47 -55.41 15.37 23.08
N SER A 48 -56.08 14.34 22.55
CA SER A 48 -57.41 13.90 23.02
C SER A 48 -57.38 13.38 24.47
N LEU A 49 -56.35 12.61 24.84
CA LEU A 49 -56.10 12.16 26.22
C LEU A 49 -56.01 13.30 27.23
N ARG A 50 -55.62 14.50 26.81
CA ARG A 50 -55.45 15.67 27.68
C ARG A 50 -56.75 16.46 27.85
N THR A 51 -57.71 16.31 26.95
CA THR A 51 -58.92 17.15 26.88
C THR A 51 -60.19 16.47 27.40
N GLU A 52 -60.26 15.14 27.36
CA GLU A 52 -61.50 14.40 27.64
C GLU A 52 -61.60 13.94 29.11
N GLU A 53 -62.74 14.22 29.77
CA GLU A 53 -63.01 13.84 31.17
C GLU A 53 -63.51 12.40 31.34
N TYR A 54 -63.99 11.77 30.26
CA TYR A 54 -64.61 10.45 30.33
C TYR A 54 -63.57 9.32 30.23
N TRP A 55 -63.52 8.47 31.27
CA TRP A 55 -62.55 7.38 31.39
C TRP A 55 -62.57 6.38 30.22
N PHE A 56 -63.73 6.13 29.60
CA PHE A 56 -63.84 5.21 28.46
C PHE A 56 -63.24 5.80 27.17
N VAL A 57 -63.30 7.13 27.00
CA VAL A 57 -62.68 7.84 25.87
C VAL A 57 -61.16 7.83 26.02
N GLN A 58 -60.65 8.02 27.25
CA GLN A 58 -59.23 7.94 27.54
C GLN A 58 -58.63 6.55 27.25
N ILE A 59 -59.38 5.47 27.51
CA ILE A 59 -58.96 4.11 27.14
C ILE A 59 -58.87 3.95 25.62
N LEU A 60 -59.86 4.47 24.88
CA LEU A 60 -59.87 4.43 23.42
C LEU A 60 -58.69 5.22 22.84
N ASP A 61 -58.42 6.41 23.38
CA ASP A 61 -57.31 7.25 22.94
C ASP A 61 -55.95 6.65 23.28
N ALA A 62 -55.81 5.95 24.41
CA ALA A 62 -54.61 5.20 24.75
C ALA A 62 -54.35 4.06 23.73
N ILE A 63 -55.39 3.40 23.24
CA ILE A 63 -55.29 2.40 22.16
C ILE A 63 -54.86 3.08 20.85
N VAL A 64 -55.39 4.26 20.53
CA VAL A 64 -54.98 5.05 19.35
C VAL A 64 -53.50 5.42 19.43
N VAL A 65 -53.02 5.90 20.58
CA VAL A 65 -51.59 6.19 20.78
C VAL A 65 -50.74 4.93 20.65
N GLY A 66 -51.13 3.83 21.29
CA GLY A 66 -50.41 2.56 21.22
C GLY A 66 -50.32 2.02 19.79
N SER A 67 -51.42 2.03 19.04
CA SER A 67 -51.44 1.64 17.63
C SER A 67 -50.58 2.58 16.77
N GLY A 68 -50.60 3.88 17.02
CA GLY A 68 -49.76 4.87 16.36
C GLY A 68 -48.26 4.60 16.57
N ILE A 69 -47.85 4.25 17.79
CA ILE A 69 -46.46 3.87 18.11
C ILE A 69 -46.06 2.59 17.37
N ILE A 70 -46.92 1.57 17.34
CA ILE A 70 -46.66 0.32 16.61
C ILE A 70 -46.48 0.59 15.11
N ILE A 71 -47.38 1.38 14.52
CA ILE A 71 -47.32 1.77 13.10
C ILE A 71 -46.05 2.55 12.80
N LEU A 72 -45.66 3.47 13.68
CA LEU A 72 -44.42 4.23 13.57
C LEU A 72 -43.19 3.32 13.59
N ILE A 73 -43.10 2.39 14.55
CA ILE A 73 -41.98 1.43 14.65
C ILE A 73 -41.91 0.55 13.40
N LEU A 74 -43.06 0.03 12.94
CA LEU A 74 -43.14 -0.79 11.72
C LEU A 74 -42.73 0.00 10.47
N GLY A 75 -43.16 1.27 10.37
CA GLY A 75 -42.79 2.19 9.30
C GLY A 75 -41.29 2.45 9.26
N ILE A 76 -40.67 2.76 10.40
CA ILE A 76 -39.22 2.99 10.52
C ILE A 76 -38.45 1.71 10.18
N LYS A 77 -38.84 0.56 10.75
CA LYS A 77 -38.15 -0.72 10.52
C LYS A 77 -38.17 -1.10 9.03
N ARG A 78 -39.32 -0.97 8.37
CA ARG A 78 -39.43 -1.25 6.94
C ARG A 78 -38.77 -0.20 6.06
N MET A 79 -38.74 1.05 6.47
CA MET A 79 -37.99 2.11 5.80
C MET A 79 -36.48 1.81 5.79
N VAL A 80 -35.91 1.43 6.94
CA VAL A 80 -34.51 1.00 7.05
C VAL A 80 -34.26 -0.22 6.17
N HIS A 81 -35.15 -1.22 6.21
CA HIS A 81 -35.00 -2.41 5.37
C HIS A 81 -35.07 -2.09 3.86
N SER A 82 -36.00 -1.23 3.42
CA SER A 82 -36.09 -0.80 2.02
C SER A 82 -34.88 0.05 1.59
N PHE A 83 -34.31 0.86 2.49
CA PHE A 83 -33.08 1.59 2.22
C PHE A 83 -31.90 0.63 2.03
N ILE A 84 -31.75 -0.33 2.95
CA ILE A 84 -30.74 -1.39 2.87
C ILE A 84 -30.89 -2.15 1.54
N MET A 85 -32.09 -2.61 1.18
CA MET A 85 -32.31 -3.34 -0.10
C MET A 85 -32.17 -2.49 -1.36
N ALA A 86 -32.35 -1.17 -1.28
CA ALA A 86 -32.16 -0.27 -2.43
C ALA A 86 -30.68 0.06 -2.67
N VAL A 87 -29.87 0.02 -1.62
CA VAL A 87 -28.42 0.27 -1.68
C VAL A 87 -27.63 -1.02 -1.84
N ILE A 88 -28.18 -2.14 -1.35
CA ILE A 88 -27.53 -3.45 -1.32
C ILE A 88 -28.22 -4.38 -2.32
N PRO A 89 -27.52 -4.87 -3.37
CA PRO A 89 -28.02 -5.93 -4.23
C PRO A 89 -28.39 -7.16 -3.39
N SER A 90 -29.57 -7.72 -3.61
CA SER A 90 -30.21 -8.79 -2.82
C SER A 90 -29.41 -10.09 -2.64
N SER A 91 -28.21 -10.20 -3.22
CA SER A 91 -27.34 -11.38 -3.20
C SER A 91 -26.09 -11.28 -2.30
N LYS A 92 -25.82 -10.14 -1.64
CA LYS A 92 -24.53 -9.92 -0.92
C LYS A 92 -24.63 -9.24 0.47
N GLY A 93 -25.75 -9.38 1.17
CA GLY A 93 -25.97 -8.68 2.45
C GLY A 93 -24.98 -9.04 3.57
N ALA A 94 -24.70 -10.34 3.76
CA ALA A 94 -23.72 -10.82 4.74
C ALA A 94 -22.29 -10.45 4.32
N GLU A 95 -21.96 -10.69 3.05
CA GLU A 95 -20.66 -10.35 2.45
C GLU A 95 -20.31 -8.85 2.62
N LEU A 96 -21.30 -7.95 2.55
CA LEU A 96 -21.05 -6.52 2.74
C LEU A 96 -20.75 -6.15 4.20
N VAL A 97 -21.42 -6.77 5.18
CA VAL A 97 -21.11 -6.55 6.59
C VAL A 97 -19.70 -7.02 6.89
N ASP A 98 -19.30 -8.17 6.35
CA ASP A 98 -17.95 -8.69 6.45
C ASP A 98 -16.93 -7.76 5.79
N ILE A 99 -17.22 -7.23 4.59
CA ILE A 99 -16.38 -6.23 3.92
C ILE A 99 -16.23 -4.95 4.75
N LEU A 100 -17.31 -4.44 5.35
CA LEU A 100 -17.28 -3.24 6.18
C LEU A 100 -16.51 -3.47 7.50
N TYR A 101 -16.70 -4.64 8.10
CA TYR A 101 -15.97 -5.04 9.30
C TYR A 101 -14.48 -5.20 9.02
N GLN A 102 -14.13 -5.89 7.93
CA GLN A 102 -12.76 -6.04 7.45
C GLN A 102 -12.13 -4.67 7.17
N LYS A 103 -12.80 -3.79 6.42
CA LYS A 103 -12.30 -2.42 6.17
C LYS A 103 -12.03 -1.64 7.45
N LYS A 104 -12.91 -1.77 8.45
CA LYS A 104 -12.71 -1.13 9.75
C LYS A 104 -11.51 -1.73 10.50
N GLN A 105 -11.37 -3.05 10.53
CA GLN A 105 -10.21 -3.71 11.16
C GLN A 105 -8.90 -3.29 10.49
N LEU A 106 -8.82 -3.35 9.17
CA LEU A 106 -7.65 -2.94 8.40
C LEU A 106 -7.27 -1.47 8.64
N SER A 107 -8.25 -0.59 8.86
CA SER A 107 -7.99 0.84 9.15
C SER A 107 -7.36 1.08 10.53
N ILE A 108 -7.57 0.17 11.48
CA ILE A 108 -7.01 0.21 12.84
C ILE A 108 -5.70 -0.59 12.91
N GLY A 109 -5.33 -1.28 11.82
CA GLY A 109 -4.11 -2.07 11.74
C GLY A 109 -2.82 -1.27 11.97
N PRO A 110 -1.69 -1.96 12.22
CA PRO A 110 -0.43 -1.32 12.54
C PRO A 110 0.08 -0.43 11.40
N LYS A 111 0.80 0.64 11.77
CA LYS A 111 1.48 1.54 10.83
C LYS A 111 2.82 0.96 10.43
N ILE A 112 2.94 0.51 9.19
CA ILE A 112 4.14 -0.16 8.67
C ILE A 112 4.73 0.67 7.54
N VAL A 113 6.04 0.90 7.62
CA VAL A 113 6.84 1.46 6.51
C VAL A 113 7.66 0.33 5.91
N ALA A 114 7.61 0.18 4.59
CA ALA A 114 8.47 -0.75 3.87
C ALA A 114 9.39 0.05 2.93
N VAL A 115 10.70 -0.16 3.01
CA VAL A 115 11.72 0.61 2.28
C VAL A 115 12.44 -0.31 1.31
N GLY A 116 12.49 0.06 0.03
CA GLY A 116 13.20 -0.72 -0.97
C GLY A 116 12.87 -0.36 -2.40
N GLY A 117 12.71 -1.40 -3.23
CA GLY A 117 12.40 -1.33 -4.65
C GLY A 117 12.17 -2.71 -5.24
N GLY A 118 11.96 -2.77 -6.56
CA GLY A 118 11.79 -3.98 -7.34
C GLY A 118 10.63 -4.89 -6.91
N HIS A 119 10.76 -6.16 -7.30
CA HIS A 119 9.73 -7.18 -7.08
C HIS A 119 9.73 -7.73 -5.64
N GLY A 120 10.85 -7.63 -4.93
CA GLY A 120 10.97 -8.08 -3.53
C GLY A 120 10.08 -7.27 -2.59
N LEU A 121 10.15 -5.94 -2.68
CA LEU A 121 9.29 -5.05 -1.91
C LEU A 121 7.81 -5.30 -2.22
N SER A 122 7.47 -5.50 -3.50
CA SER A 122 6.09 -5.84 -3.91
C SER A 122 5.54 -7.09 -3.23
N ALA A 123 6.37 -8.12 -2.96
CA ALA A 123 5.92 -9.32 -2.26
C ALA A 123 5.51 -9.01 -0.81
N VAL A 124 6.32 -8.23 -0.08
CA VAL A 124 5.98 -7.78 1.29
C VAL A 124 4.70 -6.95 1.29
N LEU A 125 4.60 -5.98 0.38
CA LEU A 125 3.42 -5.12 0.28
C LEU A 125 2.14 -5.92 -0.03
N HIS A 126 2.23 -6.91 -0.90
CA HIS A 126 1.12 -7.78 -1.26
C HIS A 126 0.62 -8.61 -0.08
N GLY A 127 1.52 -9.06 0.81
CA GLY A 127 1.14 -9.78 2.02
C GLY A 127 0.57 -8.86 3.09
N LEU A 128 1.22 -7.73 3.35
CA LEU A 128 0.85 -6.81 4.42
C LEU A 128 -0.53 -6.16 4.21
N LYS A 129 -0.95 -5.91 2.96
CA LYS A 129 -2.25 -5.26 2.65
C LYS A 129 -3.48 -6.09 3.06
N GLU A 130 -3.28 -7.37 3.34
CA GLU A 130 -4.33 -8.26 3.88
C GLU A 130 -4.57 -8.04 5.37
N TYR A 131 -3.68 -7.32 6.06
CA TYR A 131 -3.71 -7.12 7.52
C TYR A 131 -3.81 -5.65 7.94
N THR A 132 -3.36 -4.70 7.11
CA THR A 132 -3.44 -3.28 7.44
C THR A 132 -3.57 -2.41 6.18
N ASN A 133 -4.33 -1.31 6.31
CA ASN A 133 -4.38 -0.25 5.31
C ASN A 133 -3.33 0.85 5.57
N ASN A 134 -2.59 0.77 6.68
CA ASN A 134 -1.64 1.78 7.13
C ASN A 134 -0.21 1.45 6.68
N ILE A 135 -0.05 1.14 5.39
CA ILE A 135 1.23 0.76 4.77
C ILE A 135 1.78 1.95 3.99
N ASN A 136 3.03 2.31 4.23
CA ASN A 136 3.76 3.30 3.44
C ASN A 136 4.98 2.63 2.79
N ALA A 137 4.95 2.50 1.46
CA ALA A 137 6.08 1.99 0.68
C ALA A 137 6.99 3.16 0.27
N ILE A 138 8.21 3.23 0.81
CA ILE A 138 9.22 4.21 0.41
C ILE A 138 10.12 3.55 -0.63
N VAL A 139 10.14 4.13 -1.82
CA VAL A 139 10.70 3.48 -3.00
C VAL A 139 11.85 4.29 -3.59
N THR A 140 12.92 3.59 -3.99
CA THR A 140 14.02 4.22 -4.73
C THR A 140 13.55 4.72 -6.09
N VAL A 141 14.08 5.86 -6.52
CA VAL A 141 13.83 6.41 -7.87
C VAL A 141 15.09 6.42 -8.73
N ALA A 142 16.10 5.63 -8.36
CA ALA A 142 17.40 5.57 -9.04
C ALA A 142 17.49 4.56 -10.21
N ASP A 143 16.43 3.79 -10.47
CA ASP A 143 16.37 2.82 -11.58
C ASP A 143 16.67 3.50 -12.93
N SER A 144 17.63 2.94 -13.66
CA SER A 144 18.05 3.42 -14.98
C SER A 144 17.91 2.35 -16.07
N GLY A 145 17.24 1.24 -15.78
CA GLY A 145 17.14 0.07 -16.65
C GLY A 145 16.03 0.15 -17.70
N GLY A 146 16.28 -0.50 -18.85
CA GLY A 146 15.28 -0.81 -19.87
C GLY A 146 14.38 0.35 -20.29
N SER A 147 13.06 0.14 -20.25
CA SER A 147 12.09 1.17 -20.57
C SER A 147 11.99 2.28 -19.52
N THR A 148 12.29 1.99 -18.25
CA THR A 148 12.24 2.99 -17.18
C THR A 148 13.30 4.06 -17.43
N GLY A 149 14.54 3.63 -17.70
CA GLY A 149 15.65 4.54 -18.03
C GLY A 149 15.38 5.41 -19.26
N ARG A 150 14.81 4.84 -20.32
CA ARG A 150 14.46 5.63 -21.52
C ARG A 150 13.45 6.74 -21.23
N LEU A 151 12.39 6.45 -20.47
CA LEU A 151 11.36 7.44 -20.12
C LEU A 151 11.93 8.52 -19.20
N ARG A 152 12.74 8.11 -18.22
CA ARG A 152 13.46 9.00 -17.31
C ARG A 152 14.33 10.03 -18.06
N GLU A 153 15.08 9.60 -19.07
CA GLU A 153 15.91 10.52 -19.84
C GLU A 153 15.12 11.37 -20.84
N GLN A 154 14.11 10.79 -21.50
CA GLN A 154 13.32 11.52 -22.50
C GLN A 154 12.41 12.60 -21.91
N PHE A 155 11.84 12.35 -20.73
CA PHE A 155 10.86 13.23 -20.10
C PHE A 155 11.40 13.98 -18.88
N ASP A 156 12.68 13.78 -18.54
CA ASP A 156 13.36 14.36 -17.38
C ASP A 156 12.59 14.17 -16.06
N ILE A 157 12.14 12.93 -15.83
CA ILE A 157 11.38 12.52 -14.63
C ILE A 157 12.15 11.46 -13.82
N PRO A 158 11.87 11.32 -12.51
CA PRO A 158 12.36 10.18 -11.74
C PRO A 158 11.86 8.84 -12.31
N ALA A 159 12.51 7.74 -11.92
CA ALA A 159 12.23 6.43 -12.46
C ALA A 159 10.84 5.89 -12.03
N PRO A 160 9.88 5.64 -12.95
CA PRO A 160 8.55 5.14 -12.57
C PRO A 160 8.47 3.63 -12.28
N GLY A 161 9.51 2.85 -12.59
CA GLY A 161 9.45 1.39 -12.63
C GLY A 161 9.08 0.73 -11.30
N ASP A 162 9.86 0.99 -10.26
CA ASP A 162 9.63 0.41 -8.94
C ASP A 162 8.38 0.97 -8.25
N ILE A 163 8.08 2.24 -8.49
CA ILE A 163 6.83 2.88 -8.07
C ILE A 163 5.63 2.14 -8.66
N ARG A 164 5.65 1.83 -9.97
CA ARG A 164 4.60 1.06 -10.65
C ARG A 164 4.39 -0.29 -9.98
N ASN A 165 5.47 -1.02 -9.70
CA ASN A 165 5.38 -2.35 -9.07
C ASN A 165 4.76 -2.27 -7.67
N CYS A 166 5.09 -1.25 -6.88
CA CYS A 166 4.49 -1.03 -5.56
C CYS A 166 3.01 -0.64 -5.65
N LEU A 167 2.64 0.21 -6.62
CA LEU A 167 1.25 0.59 -6.86
C LEU A 167 0.39 -0.62 -7.20
N VAL A 168 0.87 -1.51 -8.07
CA VAL A 168 0.18 -2.76 -8.41
C VAL A 168 0.10 -3.70 -7.21
N ALA A 169 1.17 -3.83 -6.43
CA ALA A 169 1.17 -4.70 -5.24
C ALA A 169 0.08 -4.30 -4.23
N LEU A 170 -0.08 -2.99 -4.01
CA LEU A 170 -1.07 -2.43 -3.07
C LEU A 170 -2.47 -2.22 -3.68
N ALA A 171 -2.66 -2.46 -4.99
CA ALA A 171 -3.95 -2.25 -5.64
C ALA A 171 -5.06 -3.14 -5.07
N ASP A 172 -6.23 -2.53 -4.87
CA ASP A 172 -7.53 -3.18 -4.61
C ASP A 172 -8.41 -3.10 -5.87
N ALA A 173 -7.77 -3.14 -7.04
CA ALA A 173 -8.39 -3.03 -8.35
C ALA A 173 -8.69 -4.43 -8.95
N GLU A 174 -9.64 -4.48 -9.89
CA GLU A 174 -9.99 -5.69 -10.63
C GLU A 174 -8.76 -6.33 -11.32
N PRO A 175 -8.71 -7.67 -11.48
CA PRO A 175 -7.56 -8.37 -12.06
C PRO A 175 -7.10 -7.79 -13.42
N LEU A 176 -8.05 -7.41 -14.27
CA LEU A 176 -7.76 -6.80 -15.58
C LEU A 176 -6.98 -5.48 -15.47
N MET A 177 -7.23 -4.68 -14.42
CA MET A 177 -6.53 -3.42 -14.22
C MET A 177 -5.08 -3.66 -13.79
N GLN A 178 -4.86 -4.65 -12.94
CA GLN A 178 -3.51 -5.06 -12.54
C GLN A 178 -2.72 -5.58 -13.75
N GLU A 179 -3.34 -6.43 -14.57
CA GLU A 179 -2.77 -6.91 -15.83
C GLU A 179 -2.43 -5.76 -16.78
N LEU A 180 -3.33 -4.77 -16.93
CA LEU A 180 -3.08 -3.63 -17.80
C LEU A 180 -1.88 -2.81 -17.32
N PHE A 181 -1.73 -2.56 -16.01
CA PHE A 181 -0.57 -1.82 -15.50
C PHE A 181 0.74 -2.57 -15.68
N GLN A 182 0.72 -3.90 -15.58
CA GLN A 182 1.89 -4.73 -15.83
C GLN A 182 2.13 -5.04 -17.31
N PHE A 183 1.18 -4.69 -18.19
CA PHE A 183 1.29 -4.95 -19.61
C PHE A 183 2.53 -4.30 -20.19
N ARG A 184 3.27 -5.09 -20.96
CA ARG A 184 4.45 -4.66 -21.71
C ARG A 184 4.20 -4.82 -23.20
N PHE A 185 4.39 -3.75 -23.96
CA PHE A 185 4.24 -3.76 -25.40
C PHE A 185 5.29 -4.69 -26.02
N LYS A 186 4.83 -5.63 -26.86
CA LYS A 186 5.68 -6.60 -27.55
C LYS A 186 6.49 -5.92 -28.66
N LYS A 187 7.53 -6.62 -29.12
CA LYS A 187 8.34 -6.21 -30.27
C LYS A 187 7.42 -6.04 -31.49
N ASP A 188 7.73 -5.05 -32.34
CA ASP A 188 7.00 -4.64 -33.57
C ASP A 188 6.15 -3.34 -33.48
N SER A 189 6.50 -2.41 -32.59
CA SER A 189 5.93 -1.03 -32.60
C SER A 189 6.88 0.01 -32.00
N GLU A 190 6.58 1.30 -32.16
CA GLU A 190 7.33 2.40 -31.50
C GLU A 190 7.31 2.30 -29.96
N LEU A 191 6.25 1.71 -29.40
CA LEU A 191 6.12 1.48 -27.96
C LEU A 191 6.83 0.20 -27.49
N SER A 192 7.54 -0.50 -28.37
CA SER A 192 8.18 -1.78 -28.07
C SER A 192 9.03 -1.73 -26.79
N GLY A 193 8.75 -2.67 -25.89
CA GLY A 193 9.44 -2.81 -24.62
C GLY A 193 8.99 -1.83 -23.53
N HIS A 194 8.13 -0.85 -23.83
CA HIS A 194 7.54 0.01 -22.80
C HIS A 194 6.51 -0.75 -21.96
N SER A 195 6.43 -0.42 -20.67
CA SER A 195 5.32 -0.83 -19.81
C SER A 195 4.21 0.21 -19.90
N PHE A 196 2.96 -0.23 -20.04
CA PHE A 196 1.81 0.67 -20.00
C PHE A 196 1.76 1.45 -18.68
N GLY A 197 1.96 0.78 -17.54
CA GLY A 197 1.98 1.46 -16.23
C GLY A 197 3.07 2.53 -16.13
N ASN A 198 4.26 2.31 -16.71
CA ASN A 198 5.29 3.36 -16.75
C ASN A 198 4.84 4.56 -17.59
N LEU A 199 4.28 4.31 -18.79
CA LEU A 199 3.75 5.36 -19.66
C LEU A 199 2.60 6.14 -18.98
N PHE A 200 1.74 5.43 -18.24
CA PHE A 200 0.67 6.02 -17.47
C PHE A 200 1.23 6.98 -16.40
N ILE A 201 2.19 6.54 -15.59
CA ILE A 201 2.81 7.38 -14.56
C ILE A 201 3.53 8.58 -15.19
N THR A 202 4.25 8.38 -16.30
CA THR A 202 4.86 9.46 -17.08
C THR A 202 3.82 10.48 -17.54
N ALA A 203 2.72 10.03 -18.14
CA ALA A 203 1.64 10.91 -18.59
C ALA A 203 0.98 11.64 -17.42
N MET A 204 0.74 10.96 -16.31
CA MET A 204 0.21 11.57 -15.08
C MET A 204 1.14 12.68 -14.58
N THR A 205 2.46 12.45 -14.59
CA THR A 205 3.47 13.45 -14.20
C THR A 205 3.44 14.69 -15.08
N GLN A 206 3.27 14.51 -16.40
CA GLN A 206 3.14 15.62 -17.33
C GLN A 206 1.83 16.41 -17.12
N ILE A 207 0.75 15.74 -16.71
CA ILE A 207 -0.56 16.36 -16.46
C ILE A 207 -0.58 17.11 -15.12
N THR A 208 -0.04 16.52 -14.06
CA THR A 208 -0.02 17.11 -12.71
C THR A 208 1.06 18.18 -12.58
N GLY A 209 2.15 18.07 -13.35
CA GLY A 209 3.30 18.96 -13.31
C GLY A 209 4.38 18.54 -12.33
N ASP A 210 4.09 17.60 -11.42
CA ASP A 210 5.04 17.05 -10.47
C ASP A 210 4.83 15.55 -10.24
N PHE A 211 5.94 14.84 -10.00
CA PHE A 211 6.00 13.37 -9.90
C PHE A 211 5.29 12.85 -8.65
N GLU A 212 5.38 13.57 -7.53
CA GLU A 212 4.76 13.15 -6.26
C GLU A 212 3.23 13.16 -6.37
N THR A 213 2.65 14.24 -6.88
CA THR A 213 1.20 14.35 -7.11
C THR A 213 0.73 13.31 -8.14
N ALA A 214 1.53 13.02 -9.17
CA ALA A 214 1.22 11.97 -10.14
C ALA A 214 1.06 10.60 -9.47
N ILE A 215 1.94 10.27 -8.51
CA ILE A 215 1.84 9.01 -7.75
C ILE A 215 0.60 9.00 -6.86
N LYS A 216 0.27 10.13 -6.21
CA LYS A 216 -0.95 10.26 -5.39
C LYS A 216 -2.22 10.07 -6.20
N GLU A 217 -2.31 10.69 -7.37
CA GLU A 217 -3.48 10.52 -8.25
C GLU A 217 -3.52 9.11 -8.86
N SER A 218 -2.37 8.53 -9.22
CA SER A 218 -2.29 7.13 -9.68
C SER A 218 -2.76 6.14 -8.61
N SER A 219 -2.41 6.41 -7.34
CA SER A 219 -2.85 5.63 -6.17
C SER A 219 -4.37 5.61 -6.02
N LYS A 220 -5.04 6.74 -6.31
CA LYS A 220 -6.51 6.84 -6.30
C LYS A 220 -7.15 6.08 -7.46
N VAL A 221 -6.57 6.15 -8.65
CA VAL A 221 -7.06 5.44 -9.84
C VAL A 221 -7.02 3.92 -9.62
N LEU A 222 -5.95 3.42 -9.00
CA LEU A 222 -5.76 2.01 -8.68
C LEU A 222 -6.43 1.58 -7.36
N ALA A 223 -7.09 2.51 -6.65
CA ALA A 223 -7.72 2.28 -5.36
C ALA A 223 -6.82 1.48 -4.39
N ILE A 224 -5.55 1.88 -4.27
CA ILE A 224 -4.58 1.11 -3.47
C ILE A 224 -4.91 1.15 -1.97
N ARG A 225 -4.51 0.11 -1.24
CA ARG A 225 -4.51 0.06 0.23
C ARG A 225 -3.14 0.47 0.75
N GLY A 226 -3.06 1.64 1.37
CA GLY A 226 -1.79 2.24 1.80
C GLY A 226 -1.32 3.37 0.88
N SER A 227 -0.03 3.63 0.84
CA SER A 227 0.57 4.72 0.08
C SER A 227 1.93 4.30 -0.49
N VAL A 228 2.19 4.73 -1.72
CA VAL A 228 3.50 4.58 -2.37
C VAL A 228 4.14 5.96 -2.44
N ILE A 229 5.35 6.07 -1.90
CA ILE A 229 6.04 7.34 -1.66
C ILE A 229 7.42 7.24 -2.31
N PRO A 230 7.78 8.13 -3.25
CA PRO A 230 9.14 8.17 -3.76
C PRO A 230 10.08 8.68 -2.65
N SER A 231 11.24 8.05 -2.50
CA SER A 231 12.25 8.46 -1.52
C SER A 231 12.71 9.90 -1.72
N THR A 232 12.81 10.35 -2.98
CA THR A 232 13.07 11.73 -3.38
C THR A 232 12.35 12.04 -4.68
N VAL A 233 12.11 13.32 -4.96
CA VAL A 233 11.67 13.81 -6.28
C VAL A 233 12.85 14.22 -7.16
N ASP A 234 14.06 14.25 -6.62
CA ASP A 234 15.27 14.60 -7.36
C ASP A 234 15.64 13.47 -8.33
N LYS A 235 16.06 13.84 -9.54
CA LYS A 235 16.59 12.88 -10.52
C LYS A 235 17.99 12.43 -10.09
N VAL A 236 18.06 11.30 -9.39
CA VAL A 236 19.31 10.72 -8.85
C VAL A 236 19.77 9.47 -9.60
N ASN A 237 21.05 9.40 -9.93
CA ASN A 237 21.71 8.23 -10.49
C ASN A 237 22.50 7.51 -9.39
N LEU A 238 22.49 6.19 -9.42
CA LEU A 238 23.32 5.37 -8.55
C LEU A 238 24.73 5.23 -9.13
N VAL A 239 25.74 5.36 -8.27
CA VAL A 239 27.15 5.22 -8.64
C VAL A 239 27.79 4.17 -7.73
N ALA A 240 28.36 3.12 -8.31
CA ALA A 240 29.15 2.11 -7.61
C ALA A 240 30.65 2.42 -7.71
N GLU A 241 31.36 2.26 -6.59
CA GLU A 241 32.82 2.12 -6.51
C GLU A 241 33.14 0.64 -6.28
N TYR A 242 33.98 0.06 -7.12
CA TYR A 242 34.42 -1.33 -6.98
C TYR A 242 35.72 -1.44 -6.18
N ARG A 243 36.06 -2.65 -5.73
CA ARG A 243 37.28 -2.89 -4.92
C ARG A 243 38.58 -2.58 -5.66
N ASP A 244 38.58 -2.62 -7.00
CA ASP A 244 39.73 -2.25 -7.82
C ASP A 244 39.89 -0.72 -8.00
N GLY A 245 38.95 0.07 -7.45
CA GLY A 245 38.93 1.53 -7.55
C GLY A 245 38.23 2.07 -8.80
N SER A 246 37.70 1.21 -9.66
CA SER A 246 36.87 1.64 -10.79
C SER A 246 35.48 2.11 -10.34
N PHE A 247 34.81 2.90 -11.19
CA PHE A 247 33.47 3.44 -10.92
C PHE A 247 32.50 3.13 -12.06
N MET A 248 31.24 2.91 -11.73
CA MET A 248 30.14 2.78 -12.69
C MET A 248 28.95 3.62 -12.28
N GLU A 249 28.40 4.39 -13.22
CA GLU A 249 27.19 5.21 -13.04
C GLU A 249 26.02 4.61 -13.83
N GLY A 250 24.88 4.50 -13.15
CA GLY A 250 23.64 3.91 -13.66
C GLY A 250 23.37 2.55 -13.04
N GLU A 251 22.23 2.42 -12.37
CA GLU A 251 21.80 1.22 -11.66
C GLU A 251 21.91 -0.05 -12.51
N ALA A 252 21.33 -0.05 -13.72
CA ALA A 252 21.34 -1.23 -14.60
C ALA A 252 22.73 -1.68 -15.07
N LYS A 253 23.74 -0.79 -15.05
CA LYS A 253 25.11 -1.11 -15.51
C LYS A 253 26.00 -1.64 -14.39
N ILE A 254 25.60 -1.46 -13.13
CA ILE A 254 26.40 -1.84 -11.96
C ILE A 254 26.60 -3.38 -11.93
N PRO A 255 25.54 -4.21 -12.03
CA PRO A 255 25.71 -5.65 -12.01
C PRO A 255 26.51 -6.20 -13.21
N GLU A 256 26.46 -5.53 -14.36
CA GLU A 256 27.12 -5.97 -15.60
C GLU A 256 28.65 -6.03 -15.49
N GLN A 257 29.26 -5.29 -14.57
CA GLN A 257 30.71 -5.29 -14.40
C GLN A 257 31.24 -6.59 -13.79
N LYS A 258 30.41 -7.35 -13.07
CA LYS A 258 30.82 -8.57 -12.35
C LYS A 258 32.06 -8.37 -11.45
N LEU A 259 32.18 -7.19 -10.85
CA LEU A 259 33.23 -6.82 -9.91
C LEU A 259 32.64 -6.64 -8.52
N PHE A 260 33.44 -6.90 -7.49
CA PHE A 260 33.01 -6.69 -6.11
C PHE A 260 32.78 -5.21 -5.82
N ILE A 261 31.53 -4.87 -5.51
CA ILE A 261 31.15 -3.53 -5.06
C ILE A 261 31.79 -3.26 -3.70
N LYS A 262 32.53 -2.15 -3.62
CA LYS A 262 33.09 -1.64 -2.36
C LYS A 262 32.06 -0.77 -1.65
N ARG A 263 31.44 0.16 -2.39
CA ARG A 263 30.33 1.00 -1.90
C ARG A 263 29.52 1.60 -3.03
N VAL A 264 28.32 2.10 -2.72
CA VAL A 264 27.48 2.89 -3.63
C VAL A 264 27.20 4.29 -3.09
N SER A 265 26.89 5.22 -3.99
CA SER A 265 26.55 6.61 -3.68
C SER A 265 25.52 7.15 -4.68
N LEU A 266 24.86 8.26 -4.34
CA LEU A 266 23.91 8.95 -5.23
C LEU A 266 24.55 10.19 -5.88
N LYS A 267 24.17 10.44 -7.14
CA LYS A 267 24.56 11.60 -7.92
C LYS A 267 23.31 12.24 -8.56
N PRO A 268 23.00 13.53 -8.31
CA PRO A 268 23.72 14.45 -7.44
C PRO A 268 23.74 13.97 -5.97
N SER A 269 24.77 14.40 -5.24
CA SER A 269 24.89 14.09 -3.81
C SER A 269 23.90 14.90 -3.00
N TYR A 270 23.48 14.36 -1.85
CA TYR A 270 22.52 14.98 -0.93
C TYR A 270 21.14 15.29 -1.57
N PRO A 271 20.48 14.29 -2.17
CA PRO A 271 19.10 14.50 -2.62
C PRO A 271 18.18 14.78 -1.44
N ILE A 272 17.16 15.58 -1.67
CA ILE A 272 16.19 15.97 -0.64
C ILE A 272 15.11 14.89 -0.57
N PRO A 273 14.83 14.30 0.61
CA PRO A 273 13.74 13.34 0.71
C PRO A 273 12.38 14.00 0.52
N THR A 274 11.37 13.21 0.16
CA THR A 274 9.99 13.72 0.23
C THR A 274 9.54 13.90 1.69
N GLU A 275 8.76 14.95 1.95
CA GLU A 275 8.20 15.19 3.28
C GLU A 275 7.32 14.03 3.77
N GLU A 276 6.61 13.40 2.84
CA GLU A 276 5.77 12.24 3.13
C GLU A 276 6.58 11.03 3.58
N ALA A 277 7.76 10.78 3.00
CA ALA A 277 8.64 9.70 3.43
C ALA A 277 9.10 9.93 4.88
N ILE A 278 9.53 11.14 5.23
CA ILE A 278 9.95 11.50 6.58
C ILE A 278 8.80 11.36 7.58
N LYS A 279 7.60 11.84 7.21
CA LYS A 279 6.41 11.70 8.05
C LYS A 279 6.04 10.24 8.28
N ALA A 280 6.04 9.42 7.22
CA ALA A 280 5.72 8.01 7.30
C ALA A 280 6.65 7.26 8.26
N ILE A 281 7.97 7.51 8.19
CA ILE A 281 8.97 6.89 9.07
C ILE A 281 8.76 7.31 10.54
N ARG A 282 8.44 8.58 10.80
CA ARG A 282 8.18 9.07 12.17
C ARG A 282 6.96 8.45 12.81
N GLU A 283 5.93 8.17 12.02
CA GLU A 283 4.67 7.59 12.49
C GLU A 283 4.66 6.07 12.49
N ALA A 284 5.71 5.42 11.97
CA ALA A 284 5.80 3.98 11.86
C ALA A 284 5.88 3.31 13.23
N GLN A 285 5.25 2.14 13.34
CA GLN A 285 5.48 1.19 14.43
C GLN A 285 6.50 0.13 14.01
N VAL A 286 6.54 -0.18 12.71
CA VAL A 286 7.52 -1.09 12.10
C VAL A 286 8.08 -0.48 10.83
N ILE A 287 9.39 -0.65 10.64
CA ILE A 287 10.12 -0.30 9.43
C ILE A 287 10.75 -1.58 8.88
N VAL A 288 10.34 -2.00 7.69
CA VAL A 288 10.84 -3.18 6.98
C VAL A 288 11.79 -2.72 5.88
N LEU A 289 13.03 -3.18 5.91
CA LEU A 289 14.04 -2.95 4.88
C LEU A 289 14.07 -4.17 3.95
N GLY A 290 13.73 -3.95 2.68
CA GLY A 290 13.65 -5.02 1.69
C GLY A 290 12.41 -5.92 1.84
N PRO A 291 12.44 -7.12 1.27
CA PRO A 291 13.55 -7.69 0.51
C PRO A 291 13.73 -6.98 -0.84
N GLY A 292 14.90 -7.13 -1.44
CA GLY A 292 15.21 -6.50 -2.73
C GLY A 292 16.71 -6.45 -2.96
N SER A 293 17.13 -6.01 -4.15
CA SER A 293 18.54 -5.89 -4.43
C SER A 293 19.23 -4.99 -3.42
N LEU A 294 20.32 -5.47 -2.82
CA LEU A 294 20.94 -4.82 -1.69
C LEU A 294 21.47 -3.43 -2.08
N TYR A 295 22.27 -3.38 -3.15
CA TYR A 295 22.95 -2.16 -3.60
C TYR A 295 22.08 -1.28 -4.49
N THR A 296 21.13 -1.86 -5.21
CA THR A 296 20.33 -1.16 -6.22
C THR A 296 18.88 -0.86 -5.79
N SER A 297 18.36 -1.49 -4.72
CA SER A 297 16.99 -1.24 -4.23
C SER A 297 16.93 -0.78 -2.77
N ILE A 298 17.68 -1.39 -1.86
CA ILE A 298 17.57 -1.07 -0.42
C ILE A 298 18.50 0.10 -0.05
N ILE A 299 19.81 -0.07 -0.24
CA ILE A 299 20.82 0.93 0.11
C ILE A 299 20.55 2.32 -0.51
N PRO A 300 20.08 2.45 -1.77
CA PRO A 300 19.84 3.77 -2.37
C PRO A 300 18.87 4.64 -1.57
N ASN A 301 17.87 4.05 -0.91
CA ASN A 301 16.97 4.79 -0.03
C ASN A 301 17.69 5.28 1.25
N LEU A 302 18.62 4.47 1.78
CA LEU A 302 19.38 4.77 3.00
C LEU A 302 20.52 5.77 2.76
N LEU A 303 20.96 5.94 1.51
CA LEU A 303 21.93 6.97 1.14
C LEU A 303 21.37 8.39 1.25
N ILE A 304 20.05 8.55 1.35
CA ILE A 304 19.41 9.82 1.65
C ILE A 304 19.53 10.04 3.16
N LYS A 305 20.40 10.98 3.56
CA LYS A 305 20.83 11.15 4.95
C LYS A 305 19.66 11.33 5.90
N GLU A 306 18.70 12.17 5.54
CA GLU A 306 17.52 12.48 6.33
C GLU A 306 16.58 11.29 6.50
N ILE A 307 16.50 10.39 5.51
CA ILE A 307 15.75 9.12 5.64
C ILE A 307 16.42 8.27 6.72
N THR A 308 17.73 8.05 6.61
CA THR A 308 18.50 7.28 7.59
C THR A 308 18.42 7.89 8.98
N ASP A 309 18.63 9.19 9.13
CA ASP A 309 18.53 9.88 10.42
C ASP A 309 17.14 9.74 11.05
N THR A 310 16.08 9.77 10.23
CA THR A 310 14.70 9.62 10.70
C THR A 310 14.41 8.17 11.12
N ILE A 311 14.93 7.17 10.40
CA ILE A 311 14.83 5.76 10.81
C ILE A 311 15.53 5.55 12.16
N LEU A 312 16.73 6.13 12.33
CA LEU A 312 17.50 6.01 13.57
C LEU A 312 16.86 6.70 14.77
N ALA A 313 16.16 7.81 14.54
CA ALA A 313 15.41 8.51 15.57
C ALA A 313 14.06 7.84 15.90
N SER A 314 13.58 6.93 15.04
CA SER A 314 12.30 6.25 15.22
C SER A 314 12.37 5.16 16.29
N GLY A 315 11.34 5.11 17.14
CA GLY A 315 11.11 4.04 18.10
C GLY A 315 10.49 2.78 17.47
N ALA A 316 10.25 2.78 16.16
CA ALA A 316 9.74 1.62 15.44
C ALA A 316 10.71 0.43 15.50
N ILE A 317 10.15 -0.79 15.46
CA ILE A 317 10.93 -2.01 15.22
C ILE A 317 11.51 -1.94 13.80
N LYS A 318 12.81 -2.19 13.65
CA LYS A 318 13.49 -2.17 12.35
C LYS A 318 13.84 -3.60 11.95
N ILE A 319 13.28 -4.06 10.84
CA ILE A 319 13.40 -5.44 10.36
C ILE A 319 14.10 -5.41 9.01
N TYR A 320 15.17 -6.17 8.85
CA TYR A 320 15.76 -6.47 7.54
C TYR A 320 15.29 -7.83 7.06
N VAL A 321 14.69 -7.90 5.87
CA VAL A 321 14.35 -9.16 5.21
C VAL A 321 15.49 -9.53 4.28
N CYS A 322 16.28 -10.54 4.65
CA CYS A 322 17.45 -10.94 3.88
C CYS A 322 17.05 -11.55 2.53
N ASN A 323 17.90 -11.37 1.53
CA ASN A 323 17.72 -12.02 0.25
C ASN A 323 17.90 -13.53 0.41
N VAL A 324 17.10 -14.31 -0.31
CA VAL A 324 17.19 -15.79 -0.31
C VAL A 324 18.35 -16.26 -1.18
N MET A 325 18.59 -15.55 -2.30
CA MET A 325 19.63 -15.85 -3.28
C MET A 325 20.56 -14.66 -3.45
N THR A 326 21.85 -14.91 -3.70
CA THR A 326 22.82 -13.90 -4.11
C THR A 326 22.48 -13.37 -5.50
N GLN A 327 22.94 -12.17 -5.83
CA GLN A 327 22.75 -11.57 -7.15
C GLN A 327 24.08 -11.36 -7.84
N SER A 328 24.21 -11.90 -9.05
CA SER A 328 25.42 -11.78 -9.85
C SER A 328 25.77 -10.31 -10.10
N GLY A 329 27.00 -9.93 -9.80
CA GLY A 329 27.51 -8.57 -9.91
C GLY A 329 27.14 -7.64 -8.76
N GLU A 330 26.35 -8.09 -7.78
CA GLU A 330 25.99 -7.29 -6.60
C GLU A 330 26.47 -7.95 -5.29
N THR A 331 26.03 -9.19 -5.04
CA THR A 331 26.22 -9.89 -3.76
C THR A 331 26.85 -11.27 -3.93
N ASP A 332 27.72 -11.42 -4.93
CA ASP A 332 28.44 -12.67 -5.19
C ASP A 332 29.19 -13.17 -3.95
N GLY A 333 28.85 -14.38 -3.51
CA GLY A 333 29.48 -15.03 -2.35
C GLY A 333 29.13 -14.42 -0.99
N TYR A 334 28.12 -13.54 -0.90
CA TYR A 334 27.71 -12.94 0.37
C TYR A 334 27.00 -13.96 1.26
N SER A 335 27.37 -13.99 2.54
CA SER A 335 26.50 -14.56 3.58
C SER A 335 25.44 -13.55 4.05
N ALA A 336 24.52 -13.99 4.89
CA ALA A 336 23.54 -13.11 5.52
C ALA A 336 24.21 -11.99 6.34
N SER A 337 25.26 -12.30 7.11
CA SER A 337 26.01 -11.28 7.86
C SER A 337 26.73 -10.27 6.95
N ASP A 338 27.13 -10.65 5.74
CA ASP A 338 27.75 -9.72 4.78
C ASP A 338 26.74 -8.72 4.21
N HIS A 339 25.49 -9.14 4.00
CA HIS A 339 24.40 -8.21 3.65
C HIS A 339 24.19 -7.17 4.75
N ILE A 340 24.15 -7.60 6.02
CA ILE A 340 24.01 -6.70 7.16
C ILE A 340 25.22 -5.75 7.27
N LYS A 341 26.45 -6.24 7.11
CA LYS A 341 27.66 -5.38 7.12
C LYS A 341 27.59 -4.31 6.03
N ALA A 342 27.12 -4.65 4.83
CA ALA A 342 26.94 -3.70 3.75
C ALA A 342 25.87 -2.64 4.08
N LEU A 343 24.72 -3.02 4.67
CA LEU A 343 23.73 -2.05 5.16
C LEU A 343 24.34 -1.09 6.18
N ILE A 344 25.06 -1.61 7.18
CA ILE A 344 25.72 -0.82 8.22
C ILE A 344 26.76 0.12 7.62
N HIS A 345 27.58 -0.37 6.68
CA HIS A 345 28.62 0.42 6.02
C HIS A 345 28.06 1.65 5.29
N HIS A 346 26.84 1.55 4.74
CA HIS A 346 26.20 2.64 3.99
C HIS A 346 25.22 3.47 4.83
N SER A 347 25.01 3.10 6.10
CA SER A 347 24.05 3.79 6.97
C SER A 347 24.58 3.89 8.40
N HIS A 348 24.14 3.01 9.30
CA HIS A 348 24.50 3.03 10.72
C HIS A 348 24.24 1.65 11.38
N PRO A 349 25.00 1.25 12.42
CA PRO A 349 24.76 0.01 13.16
C PRO A 349 23.38 -0.15 13.83
N ARG A 350 22.56 0.89 13.88
CA ARG A 350 21.22 0.87 14.52
C ARG A 350 20.10 0.89 13.48
N ILE A 351 20.42 0.62 12.21
CA ILE A 351 19.46 0.68 11.11
C ILE A 351 18.48 -0.51 11.12
N LEU A 352 18.84 -1.61 11.78
CA LEU A 352 18.01 -2.79 11.99
C LEU A 352 18.12 -3.28 13.44
N ASP A 353 17.06 -3.96 13.89
CA ASP A 353 16.96 -4.66 15.18
C ASP A 353 16.85 -6.18 14.95
N TYR A 354 16.09 -6.58 13.92
CA TYR A 354 15.84 -7.98 13.53
C TYR A 354 16.28 -8.26 12.10
N CYS A 355 16.74 -9.48 11.83
CA CYS A 355 16.97 -10.01 10.50
C CYS A 355 16.11 -11.27 10.29
N ILE A 356 15.31 -11.29 9.22
CA ILE A 356 14.56 -12.47 8.79
C ILE A 356 15.41 -13.23 7.76
N LEU A 357 15.68 -14.51 8.04
CA LEU A 357 16.42 -15.44 7.18
C LEU A 357 15.52 -16.59 6.73
N ASN A 358 15.74 -17.02 5.49
CA ASN A 358 15.04 -18.18 4.96
C ASN A 358 15.72 -19.49 5.36
N THR A 359 14.96 -20.39 5.96
CA THR A 359 15.34 -21.79 6.20
C THR A 359 14.58 -22.79 5.32
N GLY A 360 13.65 -22.31 4.47
CA GLY A 360 12.90 -23.17 3.56
C GLY A 360 13.79 -23.77 2.47
N GLU A 361 13.57 -25.05 2.17
CA GLU A 361 14.32 -25.77 1.16
C GLU A 361 13.97 -25.29 -0.26
N ILE A 362 15.00 -25.08 -1.08
CA ILE A 362 14.82 -24.73 -2.50
C ILE A 362 15.01 -25.99 -3.34
N PRO A 363 14.03 -26.37 -4.19
CA PRO A 363 14.15 -27.52 -5.07
C PRO A 363 15.41 -27.51 -5.95
N ASN A 364 16.04 -28.67 -6.09
CA ASN A 364 17.32 -28.82 -6.79
C ASN A 364 17.27 -28.42 -8.28
N ASP A 365 16.13 -28.62 -8.94
CA ASP A 365 15.91 -28.21 -10.33
C ASP A 365 15.88 -26.69 -10.48
N ILE A 366 15.28 -25.98 -9.52
CA ILE A 366 15.30 -24.51 -9.45
C ILE A 366 16.72 -24.03 -9.14
N LEU A 367 17.39 -24.61 -8.14
CA LEU A 367 18.78 -24.26 -7.81
C LEU A 367 19.71 -24.36 -9.02
N LYS A 368 19.59 -25.43 -9.81
CA LYS A 368 20.38 -25.59 -11.04
C LYS A 368 20.18 -24.43 -12.02
N ARG A 369 18.97 -23.89 -12.15
CA ARG A 369 18.68 -22.73 -13.01
C ARG A 369 19.35 -21.47 -12.47
N TYR A 370 19.23 -21.21 -11.17
CA TYR A 370 19.90 -20.05 -10.54
C TYR A 370 21.42 -20.15 -10.62
N THR A 371 21.99 -21.34 -10.49
CA THR A 371 23.43 -21.56 -10.65
C THR A 371 23.92 -21.24 -12.07
N GLN A 372 23.08 -21.43 -13.10
CA GLN A 372 23.42 -21.03 -14.48
C GLN A 372 23.46 -19.50 -14.66
N GLU A 373 22.86 -18.75 -13.74
CA GLU A 373 22.84 -17.29 -13.70
C GLU A 373 23.82 -16.72 -12.65
N ASP A 374 24.81 -17.52 -12.20
CA ASP A 374 25.77 -17.16 -11.15
C ASP A 374 25.10 -16.76 -9.82
N SER A 375 23.92 -17.31 -9.52
CA SER A 375 23.15 -17.03 -8.30
C SER A 375 23.04 -18.26 -7.40
N TYR A 376 23.32 -18.07 -6.11
CA TYR A 376 23.43 -19.14 -5.11
C TYR A 376 22.60 -18.79 -3.86
N PRO A 377 22.14 -19.77 -3.07
CA PRO A 377 21.51 -19.48 -1.79
C PRO A 377 22.42 -18.65 -0.89
N VAL A 378 21.86 -17.64 -0.25
CA VAL A 378 22.60 -16.85 0.75
C VAL A 378 22.93 -17.75 1.93
N VAL A 379 24.21 -17.76 2.32
CA VAL A 379 24.67 -18.61 3.43
C VAL A 379 24.11 -18.10 4.74
N ASP A 380 23.42 -18.97 5.46
CA ASP A 380 23.00 -18.74 6.84
C ASP A 380 24.24 -18.78 7.76
N ASP A 381 24.55 -17.63 8.34
CA ASP A 381 25.54 -17.50 9.41
C ASP A 381 24.97 -16.78 10.63
N THR A 382 23.77 -17.20 11.06
CA THR A 382 23.01 -16.68 12.21
C THR A 382 23.87 -16.32 13.41
N LYS A 383 24.76 -17.21 13.87
CA LYS A 383 25.64 -16.93 15.01
C LYS A 383 26.48 -15.65 14.85
N LYS A 384 26.98 -15.36 13.64
CA LYS A 384 27.75 -14.12 13.40
C LYS A 384 26.87 -12.89 13.49
N ILE A 385 25.60 -13.00 13.10
CA ILE A 385 24.63 -11.90 13.17
C ILE A 385 24.24 -11.62 14.63
N GLU A 386 24.05 -12.68 15.42
CA GLU A 386 23.84 -12.57 16.86
C GLU A 386 25.06 -11.98 17.58
N ASP A 387 26.28 -12.40 17.22
CA ASP A 387 27.54 -11.84 17.73
C ASP A 387 27.70 -10.34 17.38
N MET A 388 27.10 -9.89 16.28
CA MET A 388 27.02 -8.46 15.90
C MET A 388 25.96 -7.69 16.70
N GLY A 389 25.14 -8.36 17.51
CA GLY A 389 24.14 -7.77 18.38
C GLY A 389 22.73 -7.68 17.77
N TYR A 390 22.46 -8.36 16.66
CA TYR A 390 21.15 -8.38 16.01
C TYR A 390 20.37 -9.67 16.32
N ARG A 391 19.05 -9.58 16.36
CA ARG A 391 18.18 -10.75 16.55
C ARG A 391 17.88 -11.39 15.19
N VAL A 392 17.88 -12.71 15.13
CA VAL A 392 17.62 -13.45 13.89
C VAL A 392 16.31 -14.23 14.03
N ILE A 393 15.52 -14.24 12.95
CA ILE A 393 14.30 -15.03 12.82
C ILE A 393 14.49 -15.95 11.62
N GLU A 394 14.64 -17.23 11.92
CA GLU A 394 14.86 -18.30 10.95
C GLU A 394 13.53 -18.99 10.66
N GLU A 395 12.96 -18.76 9.48
CA GLU A 395 11.66 -19.32 9.09
C GLU A 395 11.63 -19.74 7.61
N ASP A 396 10.73 -20.67 7.28
CA ASP A 396 10.43 -21.00 5.88
C ASP A 396 9.60 -19.88 5.25
N VAL A 397 10.29 -18.90 4.65
CA VAL A 397 9.69 -17.71 4.05
C VAL A 397 9.66 -17.76 2.53
N VAL A 398 9.89 -18.92 1.91
CA VAL A 398 9.94 -19.05 0.45
C VAL A 398 8.68 -19.70 -0.13
N VAL A 399 8.42 -19.31 -1.37
CA VAL A 399 7.53 -20.01 -2.30
C VAL A 399 8.32 -20.26 -3.58
N THR A 400 8.24 -21.49 -4.08
CA THR A 400 9.04 -21.98 -5.20
C THR A 400 8.11 -22.52 -6.28
N ASP A 401 7.55 -21.59 -7.07
CA ASP A 401 6.87 -21.93 -8.33
C ASP A 401 7.94 -22.04 -9.44
N ASP A 402 7.93 -21.12 -10.42
CA ASP A 402 8.92 -21.05 -11.50
C ASP A 402 10.23 -20.34 -11.11
N VAL A 403 10.21 -19.61 -9.99
CA VAL A 403 11.30 -18.78 -9.44
C VAL A 403 11.24 -18.80 -7.92
N VAL A 404 12.39 -18.59 -7.28
CA VAL A 404 12.48 -18.45 -5.82
C VAL A 404 12.02 -17.05 -5.44
N ARG A 405 10.96 -16.97 -4.64
CA ARG A 405 10.44 -15.71 -4.08
C ARG A 405 10.11 -15.88 -2.62
N HIS A 406 10.05 -14.76 -1.93
CA HIS A 406 9.46 -14.72 -0.61
C HIS A 406 7.95 -14.97 -0.70
N ASP A 407 7.41 -15.79 0.20
CA ASP A 407 5.98 -15.96 0.40
C ASP A 407 5.40 -14.69 1.07
N PRO A 408 4.52 -13.94 0.38
CA PRO A 408 3.93 -12.72 0.90
C PRO A 408 3.22 -12.90 2.25
N LEU A 409 2.43 -13.97 2.39
CA LEU A 409 1.56 -14.17 3.55
C LEU A 409 2.36 -14.65 4.76
N LYS A 410 3.35 -15.53 4.55
CA LYS A 410 4.24 -15.95 5.64
C LYS A 410 5.08 -14.80 6.16
N LEU A 411 5.70 -14.01 5.27
CA LEU A 411 6.45 -12.81 5.68
C LEU A 411 5.58 -11.82 6.45
N ALA A 412 4.37 -11.55 5.97
CA ALA A 412 3.45 -10.64 6.65
C ALA A 412 3.13 -11.11 8.07
N LYS A 413 2.87 -12.41 8.27
CA LYS A 413 2.63 -13.00 9.60
C LYS A 413 3.82 -12.85 10.52
N ILE A 414 5.04 -13.11 10.04
CA ILE A 414 6.26 -12.95 10.85
C ILE A 414 6.44 -11.49 11.26
N ILE A 415 6.31 -10.55 10.32
CA ILE A 415 6.44 -9.11 10.58
C ILE A 415 5.41 -8.65 11.61
N LEU A 416 4.16 -9.11 11.50
CA LEU A 416 3.09 -8.75 12.44
C LEU A 416 3.25 -9.41 13.81
N GLY A 417 3.74 -10.65 13.87
CA GLY A 417 4.00 -11.34 15.13
C GLY A 417 5.00 -10.59 16.01
N LEU A 418 6.01 -9.95 15.41
CA LEU A 418 6.97 -9.11 16.14
C LEU A 418 6.35 -7.85 16.74
N ILE A 419 5.20 -7.39 16.24
CA ILE A 419 4.49 -6.25 16.81
C ILE A 419 3.75 -6.67 18.09
N GLU A 420 3.22 -7.89 18.13
CA GLU A 420 2.43 -8.39 19.26
C GLU A 420 3.27 -8.75 20.49
N GLU A 421 4.58 -8.96 20.32
CA GLU A 421 5.53 -9.24 21.41
C GLU A 421 5.95 -7.99 22.22
N ILE A 422 5.53 -6.79 21.79
CA ILE A 422 5.81 -5.49 22.44
C ILE A 422 4.55 -4.94 23.11
#